data_AF-A0A915HFM8-F1
#
_entry.id   AF-A0A915HFM8-F1
#
_cell.length_a   1.000
_cell.length_b   1.000
_cell.length_c   1.000
_cell.angle_alpha   90.00
_cell.angle_beta   90.00
_cell.angle_gamma   90.00
#
_symmetry.space_group_name_H-M   'P 1'
#
loop_
_entity.id
_entity.type
_entity.pdbx_description
1 polymer ?
#
loop_
_entity_poly.entity_id
_entity_poly.type
_entity_poly.pdbx_seq_one_letter_code
_entity_poly.pdbx_strand_id
1 'polypeptide(L)'
;IFYQTEVQIWSFGFFITSCLVIVNQLHLALQVESWTVPLALSIFLSIGAFYSFSLLYNGICRTCCSSDAPYYVAQNAMQRPDYWLCIILVTVVALFPRVISTLSQILDLVSLQQNDYFALMKKIRFCQMLLEFSQPS
;
A
#
# COMPACT_ATOMS: atom_id res chain seq x y z
N ILE A 1 5.14 -22.23 26.78
CA ILE A 1 3.79 -22.84 26.92
C ILE A 1 2.81 -21.91 26.21
N PHE A 2 2.59 -22.13 24.91
CA PHE A 2 1.57 -21.45 24.10
C PHE A 2 0.55 -22.47 23.57
N TYR A 3 0.38 -23.57 24.29
CA TYR A 3 -0.40 -24.73 23.86
C TYR A 3 -1.92 -24.49 23.87
N GLN A 4 -2.39 -23.31 24.29
CA GLN A 4 -3.82 -22.95 24.35
C GLN A 4 -4.15 -21.55 23.82
N THR A 5 -3.21 -20.87 23.16
CA THR A 5 -3.59 -19.73 22.29
C THR A 5 -3.89 -20.30 20.92
N GLU A 6 -5.11 -20.07 20.39
CA GLU A 6 -5.60 -20.69 19.15
C GLU A 6 -4.75 -20.44 17.89
N VAL A 7 -3.79 -19.50 17.97
CA VAL A 7 -2.86 -19.16 16.90
C VAL A 7 -1.47 -19.69 17.23
N GLN A 8 -0.98 -20.62 16.41
CA GLN A 8 0.39 -21.15 16.50
C GLN A 8 1.41 -20.11 16.00
N ILE A 9 2.62 -20.09 16.59
CA ILE A 9 3.69 -19.13 16.24
C ILE A 9 4.02 -19.12 14.74
N TRP A 10 3.97 -20.29 14.10
CA TRP A 10 4.19 -20.46 12.66
C TRP A 10 3.07 -19.84 11.82
N SER A 11 1.82 -19.97 12.25
CA SER A 11 0.67 -19.32 11.58
C SER A 11 0.77 -17.80 11.68
N PHE A 12 1.22 -17.30 12.83
CA PHE A 12 1.43 -15.87 13.04
C PHE A 12 2.57 -15.33 12.17
N GLY A 13 3.70 -16.04 12.10
CA GLY A 13 4.82 -15.67 11.23
C GLY A 13 4.39 -15.62 9.76
N PHE A 14 3.66 -16.65 9.31
CA PHE A 14 3.11 -16.68 7.95
C PHE A 14 2.16 -15.50 7.67
N PHE A 15 1.29 -15.17 8.63
CA PHE A 15 0.39 -14.02 8.53
C PHE A 15 1.16 -12.70 8.38
N ILE A 16 2.19 -12.47 9.22
CA ILE A 16 3.02 -11.25 9.14
C ILE A 16 3.70 -11.15 7.77
N THR A 17 4.34 -12.23 7.30
CA THR A 17 5.03 -12.22 6.01
C THR A 17 4.07 -11.93 4.87
N SER A 18 2.86 -12.51 4.91
CA SER A 18 1.81 -12.25 3.92
C SER A 18 1.38 -10.77 3.91
N CYS A 19 1.18 -10.18 5.08
CA CYS A 19 0.89 -8.75 5.22
C CYS A 19 2.01 -7.89 4.63
N LEU A 20 3.27 -8.21 4.94
CA LEU A 20 4.43 -7.46 4.43
C LEU A 20 4.51 -7.50 2.90
N VAL A 21 4.31 -8.66 2.28
CA VAL A 21 4.29 -8.79 0.83
C VAL A 21 3.18 -7.91 0.23
N ILE A 22 1.95 -8.02 0.74
CA ILE A 22 0.81 -7.27 0.21
C ILE A 22 1.00 -5.75 0.39
N VAL A 23 1.43 -5.31 1.57
CA VAL A 23 1.70 -3.89 1.85
C VAL A 23 2.79 -3.34 0.96
N ASN A 24 3.89 -4.08 0.75
CA ASN A 24 4.97 -3.63 -0.14
C ASN A 24 4.51 -3.52 -1.59
N GLN A 25 3.74 -4.49 -2.08
CA GLN A 25 3.21 -4.46 -3.45
C GLN A 25 2.22 -3.29 -3.64
N LEU A 26 1.37 -3.02 -2.66
CA LEU A 26 0.47 -1.87 -2.70
C LEU A 26 1.20 -0.53 -2.56
N HIS A 27 2.24 -0.49 -1.73
CA HIS A 27 3.06 0.71 -1.61
C HIS A 27 3.75 1.05 -2.93
N LEU A 28 4.25 0.03 -3.63
CA LEU A 28 4.76 0.16 -4.99
C LEU A 28 3.65 0.59 -5.97
N ALA A 29 2.48 -0.03 -5.91
CA ALA A 29 1.35 0.32 -6.78
C ALA A 29 0.91 1.78 -6.64
N LEU A 30 0.99 2.35 -5.44
CA LEU A 30 0.66 3.75 -5.16
C LEU A 30 1.75 4.74 -5.61
N GLN A 31 3.01 4.30 -5.73
CA GLN A 31 4.09 5.16 -6.24
C GLN A 31 4.09 5.27 -7.77
N VAL A 32 3.39 4.36 -8.46
CA VAL A 32 3.39 4.32 -9.92
C VAL A 32 2.26 5.18 -10.46
N GLU A 33 2.62 6.28 -11.13
CA GLU A 33 1.71 7.23 -11.77
C GLU A 33 0.90 6.64 -12.95
N SER A 34 1.32 5.50 -13.50
CA SER A 34 0.66 4.85 -14.64
C SER A 34 0.57 3.34 -14.43
N TRP A 35 -0.66 2.84 -14.26
CA TRP A 35 -0.90 1.40 -14.05
C TRP A 35 -0.61 0.61 -15.33
N THR A 36 0.61 0.08 -15.42
CA THR A 36 1.06 -0.68 -16.58
C THR A 36 0.80 -2.17 -16.37
N VAL A 37 0.49 -2.89 -17.46
CA VAL A 37 0.33 -4.36 -17.46
C VAL A 37 1.47 -5.11 -16.76
N PRO A 38 2.76 -4.79 -16.96
CA PRO A 38 3.86 -5.46 -16.23
C PRO A 38 3.82 -5.24 -14.70
N LEU A 39 3.32 -4.10 -14.21
CA LEU A 39 3.18 -3.86 -12.78
C LEU A 39 2.10 -4.79 -12.20
N ALA A 40 0.95 -4.85 -12.85
CA ALA A 40 -0.12 -5.77 -12.45
C ALA A 40 0.38 -7.22 -12.45
N LEU A 41 1.09 -7.64 -13.49
CA LEU A 41 1.66 -8.98 -13.59
C LEU A 41 2.66 -9.25 -12.45
N SER A 42 3.53 -8.32 -12.12
CA SER A 42 4.48 -8.44 -11.01
C SER A 42 3.78 -8.60 -9.67
N ILE A 43 2.69 -7.86 -9.45
CA ILE A 43 1.86 -7.96 -8.24
C ILE A 43 1.26 -9.36 -8.11
N PHE A 44 0.58 -9.83 -9.16
CA PHE A 44 -0.02 -11.17 -9.18
C PHE A 44 1.02 -12.28 -9.07
N LEU A 45 2.14 -12.16 -9.77
CA LEU A 45 3.21 -13.15 -9.75
C LEU A 45 3.86 -13.24 -8.37
N SER A 46 4.13 -12.12 -7.71
CA SER A 46 4.72 -12.10 -6.36
C SER A 46 3.81 -12.76 -5.33
N ILE A 47 2.52 -12.39 -5.31
CA ILE A 47 1.52 -12.98 -4.41
C ILE A 47 1.37 -14.48 -4.71
N GLY A 48 1.22 -14.83 -5.99
CA GLY A 48 1.08 -16.21 -6.45
C GLY A 48 2.29 -17.07 -6.09
N ALA A 49 3.51 -16.57 -6.32
CA ALA A 49 4.75 -17.27 -6.01
C ALA A 49 4.92 -17.48 -4.50
N PHE A 50 4.58 -16.49 -3.68
CA PHE A 50 4.64 -16.61 -2.21
C PHE A 50 3.73 -17.73 -1.70
N TYR A 51 2.45 -17.73 -2.11
CA TYR A 51 1.51 -18.77 -1.70
C TYR A 51 1.85 -20.14 -2.30
N SER A 52 2.26 -20.19 -3.57
CA SER A 52 2.67 -21.43 -4.23
C SER A 52 3.89 -22.06 -3.57
N PHE A 53 4.91 -21.26 -3.27
CA PHE A 53 6.09 -21.72 -2.54
C PHE A 53 5.73 -22.24 -1.15
N SER A 54 4.86 -21.53 -0.42
CA SER A 54 4.39 -21.97 0.89
C SER A 54 3.68 -23.32 0.82
N LEU A 55 2.79 -23.52 -0.16
CA LEU A 55 2.09 -24.81 -0.35
C LEU A 55 3.04 -25.93 -0.78
N LEU A 56 3.96 -25.66 -1.71
CA LEU A 56 4.95 -26.63 -2.17
C LEU A 56 5.91 -27.04 -1.04
N TYR A 57 6.37 -26.08 -0.23
CA TYR A 57 7.22 -26.35 0.93
C TYR A 57 6.49 -27.28 1.93
N ASN A 58 5.24 -26.95 2.26
CA ASN A 58 4.40 -27.77 3.14
C ASN A 58 4.11 -29.17 2.54
N GLY A 59 4.02 -29.29 1.21
CA GLY A 59 3.74 -30.53 0.50
C GLY A 59 4.95 -31.46 0.31
N ILE A 60 6.09 -30.91 -0.08
CA ILE A 60 7.34 -31.66 -0.39
C ILE A 60 8.03 -32.09 0.89
N CYS A 61 8.07 -31.23 1.91
CA CYS A 61 8.71 -31.57 3.19
C CYS A 61 7.95 -32.63 4.01
N ARG A 62 6.75 -33.06 3.57
CA ARG A 62 6.08 -34.25 4.13
C ARG A 62 6.91 -35.53 3.99
N THR A 63 7.78 -35.60 2.97
CA THR A 63 8.49 -36.83 2.62
C THR A 63 9.95 -36.82 3.06
N CYS A 64 10.53 -35.65 3.39
CA CYS A 64 11.98 -35.51 3.57
C CYS A 64 12.43 -35.19 5.00
N CYS A 65 11.64 -34.48 5.81
CA CYS A 65 12.00 -34.06 7.16
C CYS A 65 10.82 -34.31 8.12
N SER A 66 10.80 -35.46 8.81
CA SER A 66 9.64 -35.91 9.59
C SER A 66 9.52 -35.33 11.00
N SER A 67 10.44 -34.46 11.45
CA SER A 67 10.55 -34.14 12.89
C SER A 67 10.02 -32.77 13.33
N ASP A 68 10.08 -31.70 12.53
CA ASP A 68 9.86 -30.34 13.08
C ASP A 68 9.09 -29.37 12.17
N ALA A 69 8.66 -29.77 10.98
CA ALA A 69 7.92 -28.87 10.10
C ALA A 69 6.44 -28.79 10.52
N PRO A 70 5.87 -27.59 10.75
CA PRO A 70 4.47 -27.45 11.11
C PRO A 70 3.59 -27.76 9.89
N TYR A 71 3.14 -29.00 9.80
CA TYR A 71 2.35 -29.48 8.67
C TYR A 71 1.01 -28.71 8.54
N TYR A 72 0.67 -28.31 7.31
CA TYR A 72 -0.62 -27.70 6.93
C TYR A 72 -0.94 -26.31 7.49
N VAL A 73 0.02 -25.62 8.11
CA VAL A 73 -0.22 -24.29 8.69
C VAL A 73 -0.68 -23.28 7.63
N ALA A 74 -0.04 -23.26 6.45
CA ALA A 74 -0.42 -22.33 5.38
C ALA A 74 -1.83 -22.61 4.84
N GLN A 75 -2.19 -23.89 4.69
CA GLN A 75 -3.48 -24.29 4.14
C GLN A 75 -4.62 -24.04 5.14
N ASN A 76 -4.41 -24.35 6.42
CA ASN A 76 -5.38 -24.07 7.49
C ASN A 76 -5.57 -22.56 7.71
N ALA A 77 -4.51 -21.77 7.61
CA ALA A 77 -4.60 -20.31 7.74
C ALA A 77 -5.38 -19.68 6.57
N MET A 78 -5.16 -20.13 5.33
CA MET A 78 -5.85 -19.59 4.15
C MET A 78 -7.34 -19.97 4.07
N GLN A 79 -7.74 -21.11 4.65
CA GLN A 79 -9.15 -21.53 4.70
C GLN A 79 -10.00 -20.70 5.65
N ARG A 80 -9.36 -20.00 6.58
CA ARG A 80 -9.99 -19.21 7.61
C ARG A 80 -10.36 -17.81 7.07
N PRO A 81 -11.62 -17.36 7.17
CA PRO A 81 -12.03 -16.04 6.66
C PRO A 81 -11.44 -14.89 7.49
N ASP A 82 -11.20 -15.11 8.78
CA ASP A 82 -10.54 -14.19 9.71
C ASP A 82 -9.13 -13.79 9.24
N TYR A 83 -8.41 -14.71 8.61
CA TYR A 83 -7.09 -14.43 8.03
C TYR A 83 -7.15 -13.31 6.99
N TRP A 84 -8.09 -13.40 6.04
CA TRP A 84 -8.22 -12.43 4.95
C TRP A 84 -8.69 -11.07 5.47
N LEU A 85 -9.63 -11.05 6.42
CA LEU A 85 -10.10 -9.81 7.06
C LEU A 85 -8.97 -9.09 7.79
N CYS A 86 -8.16 -9.83 8.55
CA CYS A 86 -7.00 -9.27 9.25
C CYS A 86 -5.96 -8.70 8.28
N ILE A 87 -5.67 -9.39 7.17
CA ILE A 87 -4.76 -8.88 6.14
C ILE A 87 -5.28 -7.55 5.57
N ILE A 88 -6.56 -7.48 5.22
CA ILE A 88 -7.16 -6.26 4.66
C ILE A 88 -7.08 -5.13 5.69
N LEU A 89 -7.42 -5.38 6.95
CA LEU A 89 -7.36 -4.38 8.01
C LEU A 89 -5.94 -3.86 8.21
N VAL A 90 -4.96 -4.75 8.35
CA VAL A 90 -3.53 -4.38 8.51
C VAL A 90 -3.07 -3.56 7.31
N THR A 91 -3.46 -3.96 6.11
CA THR A 91 -3.11 -3.25 4.87
C THR A 91 -3.70 -1.84 4.85
N VAL A 92 -4.97 -1.67 5.20
CA VAL A 92 -5.63 -0.35 5.27
C VAL A 92 -4.95 0.53 6.30
N VAL A 93 -4.67 0.00 7.50
CA VAL A 93 -3.98 0.75 8.57
C VAL A 93 -2.56 1.13 8.14
N ALA A 94 -1.84 0.26 7.45
CA ALA A 94 -0.49 0.54 6.96
C ALA A 94 -0.47 1.60 5.83
N LEU A 95 -1.50 1.63 4.98
CA LEU A 95 -1.63 2.61 3.89
C LEU A 95 -2.15 3.96 4.36
N PHE A 96 -2.95 3.99 5.43
CA PHE A 96 -3.56 5.22 5.98
C PHE A 96 -2.60 6.40 6.16
N PRO A 97 -1.42 6.27 6.83
CA PRO A 97 -0.52 7.40 7.03
C PRO A 97 0.04 7.95 5.71
N ARG A 98 0.28 7.09 4.71
CA ARG A 98 0.78 7.49 3.39
C ARG A 98 -0.25 8.33 2.66
N VAL A 99 -1.49 7.86 2.56
CA VAL A 99 -2.57 8.56 1.85
C VAL A 99 -2.84 9.92 2.47
N ILE A 100 -2.85 10.02 3.81
CA ILE A 100 -3.05 11.30 4.49
C ILE A 100 -1.89 12.26 4.20
N SER A 101 -0.65 11.77 4.28
CA SER A 101 0.52 12.62 4.02
C SER A 101 0.55 13.15 2.58
N THR A 102 0.17 12.33 1.60
CA THR A 102 0.10 12.74 0.20
C THR A 102 -1.03 13.74 -0.03
N LEU A 103 -2.22 13.51 0.56
CA LEU A 103 -3.34 14.44 0.46
C LEU A 103 -3.04 15.80 1.10
N SER A 104 -2.43 15.81 2.30
CA SER A 104 -2.04 17.07 2.94
C SER A 104 -1.04 17.84 2.08
N GLN A 105 -0.03 17.15 1.54
CA GLN A 105 0.96 17.78 0.66
C GLN A 105 0.32 18.37 -0.61
N ILE A 106 -0.59 17.64 -1.27
CA ILE A 106 -1.27 18.13 -2.47
C ILE A 106 -2.13 19.36 -2.15
N LEU A 107 -2.87 19.34 -1.04
CA LEU A 107 -3.69 20.48 -0.60
C LEU A 107 -2.82 21.72 -0.35
N ASP A 108 -1.66 21.55 0.28
CA ASP A 108 -0.73 22.65 0.50
C ASP A 108 -0.22 23.23 -0.83
N LEU A 109 0.20 22.37 -1.77
CA LEU A 109 0.66 22.83 -3.09
C LEU A 109 -0.46 23.51 -3.90
N VAL A 110 -1.68 22.99 -3.85
CA VAL A 110 -2.85 23.59 -4.51
C VAL A 110 -3.18 24.96 -3.88
N SER A 111 -3.10 25.09 -2.56
CA SER A 111 -3.34 26.35 -1.87
C SER A 111 -2.30 27.42 -2.23
N LEU A 112 -1.03 27.03 -2.39
CA LEU A 112 0.05 27.92 -2.82
C LEU A 112 -0.13 28.36 -4.27
N GLN A 113 -0.42 27.43 -5.18
CA GLN A 113 -0.76 27.75 -6.57
C GLN A 113 -1.91 28.77 -6.64
N GLN A 114 -3.00 28.53 -5.92
CA GLN A 114 -4.14 29.44 -5.88
C GLN A 114 -3.77 30.83 -5.34
N ASN A 115 -2.94 30.88 -4.29
CA ASN A 115 -2.45 32.13 -3.72
C ASN A 115 -1.56 32.91 -4.70
N ASP A 116 -0.67 32.23 -5.42
CA ASP A 116 0.20 32.84 -6.43
C ASP A 116 -0.60 33.40 -7.62
N TYR A 117 -1.56 32.63 -8.14
CA TYR A 117 -2.46 33.11 -9.21
C TYR A 117 -3.29 34.31 -8.77
N PHE A 118 -3.81 34.31 -7.53
CA PHE A 118 -4.57 35.43 -6.99
C PHE A 118 -3.70 36.69 -6.82
N ALA A 119 -2.46 36.54 -6.33
CA ALA A 119 -1.51 37.64 -6.21
C ALA A 119 -1.18 38.25 -7.58
N LEU A 120 -0.99 37.41 -8.61
CA LEU A 120 -0.72 37.83 -9.98
C LEU A 120 -1.91 38.59 -10.59
N MET A 121 -3.13 38.08 -10.39
CA MET A 121 -4.38 38.75 -10.81
C MET A 121 -4.52 40.15 -10.21
N LYS A 122 -4.19 40.31 -8.92
CA LYS A 122 -4.23 41.60 -8.23
C LYS A 122 -3.18 42.57 -8.78
N LYS A 123 -1.99 42.06 -9.10
CA LYS A 123 -0.89 42.85 -9.69
C LYS A 123 -1.22 43.31 -11.11
N ILE A 124 -1.78 42.44 -11.96
CA ILE A 124 -2.22 42.79 -13.32
C ILE A 124 -3.29 43.88 -13.28
N ARG A 125 -4.30 43.74 -12.41
CA ARG A 125 -5.37 44.72 -12.26
C ARG A 125 -4.85 46.09 -11.80
N PHE A 126 -3.88 46.10 -10.89
CA PHE A 126 -3.24 47.34 -10.44
C PHE A 126 -2.43 48.01 -11.56
N CYS A 127 -1.68 47.24 -12.34
CA CYS A 127 -0.98 47.77 -13.52
C CYS A 127 -1.95 48.33 -14.58
N GLN A 128 -3.08 47.67 -14.84
CA GLN A 128 -4.11 48.22 -15.75
C GLN A 128 -4.65 49.57 -15.27
N MET A 129 -4.95 49.70 -13.98
CA MET A 129 -5.43 50.96 -13.39
C MET A 129 -4.40 52.09 -13.48
N LEU A 130 -3.11 51.78 -13.33
CA LEU A 130 -2.03 52.76 -13.52
C LEU A 130 -1.86 53.16 -14.99
N LEU A 131 -2.07 52.23 -15.93
CA LEU A 131 -2.02 52.53 -17.36
C LEU A 131 -3.17 53.44 -17.79
N GLU A 132 -4.37 53.27 -17.23
CA GLU A 132 -5.51 54.18 -17.45
C GLU A 132 -5.23 55.60 -16.94
N PHE A 133 -4.53 55.73 -15.80
CA PHE A 133 -4.12 57.04 -15.26
C PHE A 133 -3.01 57.72 -16.07
N SER A 134 -2.23 56.96 -16.85
CA SER A 134 -1.08 57.48 -17.60
C SER A 134 -1.44 57.93 -19.02
N GLN A 135 -2.68 57.75 -19.50
CA GLN A 135 -3.08 58.25 -20.81
C GLN A 135 -3.28 59.78 -20.75
N PRO A 136 -2.47 60.58 -21.47
CA PRO A 136 -2.67 62.03 -21.54
C PRO A 136 -3.93 62.35 -22.38
N SER A 137 -4.73 63.31 -21.87
CA SER A 137 -5.88 63.92 -22.56
C SER A 137 -5.48 64.73 -23.77
#